data_AF-T0Z0L8-F1
#
_entry.id   AF-T0Z0L8-F1
#
_cell.length_a   1.000
_cell.length_b   1.000
_cell.length_c   1.000
_cell.angle_alpha   90.00
_cell.angle_beta   90.00
_cell.angle_gamma   90.00
#
_symmetry.space_group_name_H-M   'P 1'
#
loop_
_entity.id
_entity.type
_entity.pdbx_description
1 polymer ?
#
loop_
_entity_poly.entity_id
_entity_poly.type
_entity_poly.pdbx_seq_one_letter_code
_entity_poly.pdbx_strand_id
1 'polypeptide(L)'
;MGYVKGRLSIYAIVSIAALMSIVIMSAGYAYAAGIGSSQISLTASSASIHQGSSTSVGYTVKLVSGTPWGTTISAADASQLASKGISVSFSNSYSDPTYSGTMTVSASGSTAPGTYSVTLQATGDDPSATTTTFSLTVLASKSTTTTPTTTTTSVPVTSVPVFNLINTTTKKINASSGGALSLKGLVTATIRPGTYALINGSMVSSYNFSIALFSSANVTSPPNESNYLPSGGYAFEVNGKITPTIEFVNASGKPYAVISKVSADYNTTTWTFLGGTFNGTTYTGGKYAFADIWNHTNSTTMINTQFYKPVMWVFEAKAPSTTVPNTTTIPTTPTTTTKTTPPPSNTMYYILAVVIIVIAIIVALLLRKK
;
A
#
# COMPACT_ATOMS: atom_id res chain seq x y z
N MET A 1 47.03 53.14 -1.31
CA MET A 1 47.49 51.75 -1.10
C MET A 1 46.45 51.04 -0.26
N GLY A 2 45.82 49.91 -0.58
CA GLY A 2 45.81 49.03 -1.74
C GLY A 2 44.82 47.91 -1.36
N TYR A 3 43.62 47.90 -1.96
CA TYR A 3 42.61 46.88 -1.71
C TYR A 3 43.03 45.58 -2.41
N VAL A 4 43.52 44.60 -1.66
CA VAL A 4 43.77 43.25 -2.19
C VAL A 4 42.44 42.50 -2.18
N LYS A 5 41.75 42.49 -3.33
CA LYS A 5 40.64 41.57 -3.61
C LYS A 5 41.22 40.14 -3.64
N GLY A 6 41.03 39.41 -2.55
CA GLY A 6 41.27 37.96 -2.50
C GLY A 6 40.31 37.26 -3.46
N ARG A 7 40.80 36.89 -4.65
CA ARG A 7 40.10 35.97 -5.54
C ARG A 7 40.14 34.59 -4.89
N LEU A 8 39.03 34.17 -4.29
CA LEU A 8 38.83 32.79 -3.91
C LEU A 8 38.84 31.97 -5.21
N SER A 9 39.94 31.25 -5.43
CA SER A 9 40.17 30.46 -6.63
C SER A 9 39.04 29.44 -6.80
N ILE A 10 38.46 29.36 -8.01
CA ILE A 10 37.41 28.39 -8.37
C ILE A 10 37.80 26.96 -7.98
N TYR A 11 39.09 26.65 -7.96
CA TYR A 11 39.64 25.37 -7.51
C TYR A 11 39.40 25.07 -6.02
N ALA A 12 39.29 26.08 -5.15
CA ALA A 12 38.97 25.90 -3.72
C ALA A 12 37.49 25.55 -3.51
N ILE A 13 36.57 26.10 -4.32
CA ILE A 13 35.13 25.82 -4.24
C ILE A 13 34.82 24.42 -4.78
N VAL A 14 35.47 24.02 -5.88
CA VAL A 14 35.33 22.67 -6.45
C VAL A 14 35.93 21.61 -5.51
N SER A 15 37.03 21.92 -4.82
CA SER A 15 37.65 20.99 -3.86
C SER A 15 36.81 20.79 -2.59
N ILE A 16 36.16 21.84 -2.09
CA ILE A 16 35.23 21.75 -0.95
C ILE A 16 33.95 20.98 -1.33
N ALA A 17 33.42 21.18 -2.54
CA ALA A 17 32.26 20.44 -3.05
C ALA A 17 32.57 18.95 -3.28
N ALA A 18 33.77 18.62 -3.78
CA ALA A 18 34.21 17.23 -3.95
C ALA A 18 34.44 16.53 -2.60
N LEU A 19 34.99 17.23 -1.60
CA LEU A 19 35.14 16.71 -0.23
C LEU A 19 33.79 16.54 0.47
N MET A 20 32.83 17.47 0.31
CA MET A 20 31.45 17.30 0.79
C MET A 20 30.72 16.14 0.12
N SER A 21 30.98 15.88 -1.17
CA SER A 21 30.36 14.77 -1.90
C SER A 21 30.90 13.41 -1.45
N ILE A 22 32.17 13.32 -1.06
CA ILE A 22 32.79 12.10 -0.53
C ILE A 22 32.38 11.84 0.93
N VAL A 23 32.12 12.88 1.73
CA VAL A 23 31.57 12.74 3.09
C VAL A 23 30.10 12.27 3.06
N ILE A 24 29.32 12.65 2.06
CA ILE A 24 27.92 12.19 1.91
C ILE A 24 27.85 10.72 1.42
N MET A 25 28.88 10.21 0.74
CA MET A 25 28.94 8.80 0.31
C MET A 25 29.59 7.85 1.33
N SER A 26 30.19 8.38 2.40
CA SER A 26 30.79 7.59 3.49
C SER A 26 30.02 7.67 4.82
N ALA A 27 29.00 8.52 4.90
CA ALA A 27 27.90 8.30 5.83
C ALA A 27 27.11 7.09 5.33
N GLY A 28 27.56 5.88 5.72
CA GLY A 28 26.67 4.74 5.75
C GLY A 28 25.36 5.20 6.38
N TYR A 29 24.25 4.87 5.73
CA TYR A 29 22.91 5.22 6.19
C TYR A 29 22.73 4.77 7.64
N ALA A 30 23.10 5.63 8.58
CA ALA A 30 22.72 5.50 9.96
C ALA A 30 21.25 5.89 9.95
N TYR A 31 20.37 4.90 9.85
CA TYR A 31 19.02 5.05 10.35
C TYR A 31 19.16 5.71 11.72
N ALA A 32 18.43 6.82 11.92
CA ALA A 32 18.37 7.46 13.22
C ALA A 32 18.20 6.36 14.26
N ALA A 33 19.13 6.28 15.22
CA ALA A 33 19.01 5.34 16.32
C ALA A 33 17.69 5.70 17.02
N GLY A 34 16.69 4.85 16.84
CA GLY A 34 15.35 5.05 17.35
C GLY A 34 15.39 5.40 18.84
N ILE A 35 14.62 6.40 19.24
CA ILE A 35 14.49 6.82 20.65
C ILE A 35 13.66 5.81 21.47
N GLY A 36 12.98 4.87 20.82
CA GLY A 36 12.31 3.75 21.45
C GLY A 36 12.83 2.39 20.99
N SER A 37 12.35 1.34 21.66
CA SER A 37 12.62 -0.04 21.29
C SER A 37 11.32 -0.84 21.35
N SER A 38 11.11 -1.68 20.34
CA SER A 38 9.93 -2.54 20.25
C SER A 38 10.27 -4.02 20.40
N GLN A 39 9.25 -4.83 20.67
CA GLN A 39 9.33 -6.29 20.60
C GLN A 39 8.20 -6.82 19.73
N ILE A 40 8.51 -7.83 18.92
CA ILE A 40 7.52 -8.57 18.14
C ILE A 40 7.12 -9.81 18.93
N SER A 41 5.82 -10.08 19.00
CA SER A 41 5.27 -11.32 19.55
C SER A 41 4.32 -11.95 18.54
N LEU A 42 4.30 -13.29 18.50
CA LEU A 42 3.44 -14.07 17.62
C LEU A 42 2.47 -14.90 18.43
N THR A 43 1.26 -15.06 17.91
CA THR A 43 0.24 -15.98 18.46
C THR A 43 0.64 -17.45 18.31
N ALA A 44 1.49 -17.77 17.33
CA ALA A 44 2.11 -19.08 17.14
C ALA A 44 3.53 -18.92 16.58
N SER A 45 4.49 -19.73 17.05
CA SER A 45 5.89 -19.71 16.58
C SER A 45 6.17 -20.66 15.42
N SER A 46 5.20 -21.52 15.05
CA SER A 46 5.34 -22.48 13.95
C SER A 46 4.01 -22.87 13.33
N ALA A 47 4.02 -23.27 12.06
CA ALA A 47 2.88 -23.92 11.41
C ALA A 47 3.33 -24.88 10.29
N SER A 48 2.46 -25.82 9.94
CA SER A 48 2.66 -26.75 8.83
C SER A 48 1.61 -26.52 7.75
N ILE A 49 2.05 -26.47 6.49
CA ILE A 49 1.18 -26.32 5.31
C ILE A 49 1.62 -27.29 4.22
N HIS A 50 0.70 -27.70 3.34
CA HIS A 50 1.10 -28.40 2.12
C HIS A 50 1.62 -27.41 1.07
N GLN A 51 2.40 -27.90 0.11
CA GLN A 51 2.74 -27.13 -1.09
C GLN A 51 1.48 -26.50 -1.72
N GLY A 52 1.59 -25.26 -2.16
CA GLY A 52 0.47 -24.49 -2.73
C GLY A 52 -0.55 -23.97 -1.71
N SER A 53 -0.32 -24.15 -0.41
CA SER A 53 -1.21 -23.66 0.65
C SER A 53 -0.64 -22.43 1.36
N SER A 54 -1.43 -21.85 2.28
CA SER A 54 -1.01 -20.73 3.14
C SER A 54 -1.51 -20.91 4.57
N THR A 55 -0.92 -20.16 5.50
CA THR A 55 -1.31 -20.08 6.89
C THR A 55 -1.19 -18.65 7.41
N SER A 56 -1.92 -18.34 8.47
CA SER A 56 -2.00 -17.01 9.05
C SER A 56 -1.73 -17.05 10.55
N VAL A 57 -0.90 -16.11 11.02
CA VAL A 57 -0.45 -16.01 12.39
C VAL A 57 -0.60 -14.56 12.84
N GLY A 58 -1.32 -14.32 13.94
CA GLY A 58 -1.40 -12.99 14.53
C GLY A 58 -0.05 -12.55 15.08
N TYR A 59 0.31 -11.28 14.87
CA TYR A 59 1.48 -10.63 15.48
C TYR A 59 1.09 -9.39 16.26
N THR A 60 1.93 -9.01 17.22
CA THR A 60 1.86 -7.73 17.93
C THR A 60 3.24 -7.12 18.00
N VAL A 61 3.36 -5.86 17.57
CA VAL A 61 4.53 -5.01 17.77
C VAL A 61 4.26 -4.13 18.98
N LYS A 62 4.95 -4.40 20.07
CA LYS A 62 4.76 -3.75 21.36
C LYS A 62 5.95 -2.85 21.68
N LEU A 63 5.68 -1.63 22.13
CA LEU A 63 6.72 -0.76 22.66
C LEU A 63 7.28 -1.34 23.98
N VAL A 64 8.59 -1.43 24.09
CA VAL A 64 9.32 -1.88 25.28
C VAL A 64 9.84 -0.69 26.08
N SER A 65 10.39 0.33 25.41
CA SER A 65 10.91 1.54 26.03
C SER A 65 10.87 2.73 25.06
N GLY A 66 10.90 3.96 25.59
CA GLY A 66 10.90 5.19 24.78
C GLY A 66 9.49 5.71 24.46
N THR A 67 9.38 6.45 23.35
CA THR A 67 8.14 7.07 22.89
C THR A 67 7.81 6.51 21.50
N PRO A 68 6.59 6.00 21.26
CA PRO A 68 6.29 5.35 20.01
C PRO A 68 6.23 6.37 18.87
N TRP A 69 6.89 6.05 17.76
CA TRP A 69 6.85 6.82 16.53
C TRP A 69 7.20 5.92 15.34
N GLY A 70 6.26 5.77 14.40
CA GLY A 70 6.51 5.26 13.05
C GLY A 70 7.36 3.98 12.98
N THR A 71 6.80 2.86 13.40
CA THR A 71 7.47 1.56 13.34
C THR A 71 6.93 0.71 12.19
N THR A 72 7.84 0.10 11.43
CA THR A 72 7.54 -0.83 10.33
C THR A 72 7.87 -2.25 10.73
N ILE A 73 6.96 -3.20 10.52
CA ILE A 73 7.23 -4.65 10.59
C ILE A 73 7.50 -5.22 9.20
N SER A 74 8.51 -6.09 9.10
CA SER A 74 8.89 -6.75 7.85
C SER A 74 9.48 -8.15 8.10
N ALA A 75 9.52 -8.96 7.04
CA ALA A 75 10.32 -10.19 7.00
C ALA A 75 11.70 -9.85 6.42
N ALA A 76 12.75 -9.94 7.24
CA ALA A 76 14.13 -9.62 6.90
C ALA A 76 14.67 -10.48 5.74
N ASP A 77 14.18 -11.71 5.63
CA ASP A 77 14.58 -12.73 4.66
C ASP A 77 13.60 -12.87 3.48
N ALA A 78 12.68 -11.90 3.29
CA ALA A 78 11.64 -11.95 2.26
C ALA A 78 12.15 -12.30 0.85
N SER A 79 13.28 -11.72 0.43
CA SER A 79 13.88 -12.01 -0.90
C SER A 79 14.42 -13.44 -1.01
N GLN A 80 14.97 -13.99 0.07
CA GLN A 80 15.48 -15.37 0.11
C GLN A 80 14.34 -16.39 0.22
N LEU A 81 13.24 -16.03 0.88
CA LEU A 81 12.03 -16.84 0.92
C LEU A 81 11.34 -16.87 -0.44
N ALA A 82 11.27 -15.72 -1.12
CA ALA A 82 10.66 -15.60 -2.44
C ALA A 82 11.36 -16.49 -3.48
N SER A 83 12.70 -16.59 -3.46
CA SER A 83 13.44 -17.50 -4.35
C SER A 83 13.21 -18.98 -4.07
N LYS A 84 12.68 -19.32 -2.89
CA LYS A 84 12.26 -20.67 -2.50
C LYS A 84 10.75 -20.89 -2.67
N GLY A 85 10.04 -19.94 -3.28
CA GLY A 85 8.58 -20.00 -3.51
C GLY A 85 7.74 -19.68 -2.29
N ILE A 86 8.33 -19.07 -1.24
CA ILE A 86 7.62 -18.67 -0.03
C ILE A 86 7.42 -17.15 -0.03
N SER A 87 6.21 -16.70 0.28
CA SER A 87 5.90 -15.28 0.45
C SER A 87 5.33 -15.00 1.83
N VAL A 88 5.64 -13.82 2.35
CA VAL A 88 5.21 -13.32 3.66
C VAL A 88 4.57 -11.96 3.47
N SER A 89 3.40 -11.74 4.07
CA SER A 89 2.71 -10.45 4.06
C SER A 89 2.15 -10.11 5.44
N PHE A 90 1.92 -8.81 5.69
CA PHE A 90 1.38 -8.30 6.95
C PHE A 90 0.14 -7.45 6.67
N SER A 91 -0.93 -7.63 7.44
CA SER A 91 -2.16 -6.83 7.31
C SER A 91 -1.99 -5.36 7.75
N ASN A 92 -1.00 -5.08 8.60
CA ASN A 92 -0.63 -3.74 9.04
C ASN A 92 0.90 -3.64 9.20
N SER A 93 1.59 -3.21 8.14
CA SER A 93 3.06 -3.16 8.17
C SER A 93 3.63 -1.93 8.85
N TYR A 94 2.84 -0.87 9.14
CA TYR A 94 3.34 0.39 9.68
C TYR A 94 2.35 1.09 10.61
N SER A 95 2.76 1.37 11.85
CA SER A 95 2.00 2.20 12.79
C SER A 95 2.88 2.61 13.98
N ASP A 96 2.33 3.42 14.87
CA ASP A 96 2.96 3.72 16.17
C ASP A 96 2.71 2.53 17.13
N PRO A 97 3.74 1.94 17.76
CA PRO A 97 3.55 0.88 18.74
C PRO A 97 2.70 1.35 19.94
N THR A 98 1.78 0.56 20.49
CA THR A 98 1.51 -0.86 20.20
C THR A 98 0.48 -1.04 19.09
N TYR A 99 0.81 -1.88 18.10
CA TYR A 99 -0.14 -2.28 17.05
C TYR A 99 -0.06 -3.78 16.76
N SER A 100 -1.16 -4.32 16.21
CA SER A 100 -1.30 -5.74 15.89
C SER A 100 -1.77 -5.94 14.46
N GLY A 101 -1.58 -7.15 13.96
CA GLY A 101 -2.11 -7.58 12.66
C GLY A 101 -1.96 -9.08 12.45
N THR A 102 -2.14 -9.49 11.21
CA THR A 102 -1.99 -10.88 10.78
C THR A 102 -0.83 -10.98 9.80
N MET A 103 0.11 -11.86 10.09
CA MET A 103 1.15 -12.30 9.16
C MET A 103 0.63 -13.50 8.39
N THR A 104 0.64 -13.43 7.07
CA THR A 104 0.30 -14.57 6.21
C THR A 104 1.56 -15.09 5.54
N VAL A 105 1.77 -16.41 5.64
CA VAL A 105 2.90 -17.10 5.03
C VAL A 105 2.34 -18.15 4.07
N SER A 106 2.79 -18.13 2.82
CA SER A 106 2.31 -19.03 1.77
C SER A 106 3.47 -19.71 1.06
N ALA A 107 3.29 -20.98 0.70
CA ALA A 107 4.22 -21.76 -0.12
C ALA A 107 3.62 -22.03 -1.49
N SER A 108 4.40 -21.88 -2.56
CA SER A 108 3.95 -22.22 -3.91
C SER A 108 3.78 -23.74 -4.08
N GLY A 109 3.10 -24.16 -5.15
CA GLY A 109 3.00 -25.58 -5.52
C GLY A 109 4.35 -26.22 -5.90
N SER A 110 5.36 -25.40 -6.17
CA SER A 110 6.72 -25.83 -6.52
C SER A 110 7.74 -25.66 -5.38
N THR A 111 7.34 -25.10 -4.23
CA THR A 111 8.21 -25.00 -3.05
C THR A 111 8.60 -26.39 -2.58
N ALA A 112 9.90 -26.67 -2.44
CA ALA A 112 10.35 -27.97 -1.97
C ALA A 112 9.79 -28.30 -0.58
N PRO A 113 9.41 -29.55 -0.28
CA PRO A 113 9.07 -29.92 1.10
C PRO A 113 10.28 -29.72 2.01
N GLY A 114 10.06 -29.17 3.20
CA GLY A 114 11.13 -28.82 4.13
C GLY A 114 10.72 -27.77 5.15
N THR A 115 11.64 -27.44 6.06
CA THR A 115 11.44 -26.40 7.06
C THR A 115 12.12 -25.11 6.65
N TYR A 116 11.39 -24.00 6.79
CA TYR A 116 11.82 -22.66 6.43
C TYR A 116 11.64 -21.73 7.61
N SER A 117 12.67 -20.93 7.88
CA SER A 117 12.61 -19.88 8.90
C SER A 117 12.17 -18.57 8.24
N VAL A 118 11.18 -17.91 8.85
CA VAL A 118 10.78 -16.54 8.52
C VAL A 118 11.28 -15.63 9.64
N THR A 119 12.14 -14.68 9.29
CA THR A 119 12.80 -13.79 10.26
C THR A 119 12.12 -12.43 10.26
N LEU A 120 11.42 -12.11 11.34
CA LEU A 120 10.71 -10.85 11.51
C LEU A 120 11.58 -9.81 12.20
N GLN A 121 11.47 -8.56 11.74
CA GLN A 121 12.13 -7.41 12.33
C GLN A 121 11.21 -6.20 12.32
N ALA A 122 11.34 -5.36 13.36
CA ALA A 122 10.75 -4.03 13.41
C ALA A 122 11.85 -3.00 13.15
N THR A 123 11.60 -2.07 12.24
CA THR A 123 12.51 -0.98 11.85
C THR A 123 11.78 0.37 11.92
N GLY A 124 12.52 1.47 11.86
CA GLY A 124 11.99 2.83 12.08
C GLY A 124 12.55 3.43 13.36
N ASP A 125 11.78 4.30 14.01
CA ASP A 125 12.24 5.02 15.20
C ASP A 125 12.03 4.23 16.52
N ASP A 126 11.37 3.06 16.47
CA ASP A 126 11.33 2.09 17.58
C ASP A 126 11.76 0.67 17.12
N PRO A 127 13.03 0.46 16.72
CA PRO A 127 13.47 -0.82 16.19
C PRO A 127 13.37 -1.95 17.22
N SER A 128 13.16 -3.18 16.73
CA SER A 128 13.26 -4.35 17.60
C SER A 128 14.72 -4.68 17.88
N ALA A 129 15.10 -4.77 19.15
CA ALA A 129 16.46 -5.12 19.56
C ALA A 129 16.89 -6.54 19.13
N THR A 130 15.91 -7.44 18.99
CA THR A 130 16.10 -8.82 18.50
C THR A 130 15.08 -9.14 17.42
N THR A 131 15.49 -9.94 16.44
CA THR A 131 14.55 -10.51 15.47
C THR A 131 13.68 -11.58 16.11
N THR A 132 12.51 -11.83 15.53
CA THR A 132 11.59 -12.90 15.95
C THR A 132 11.45 -13.91 14.83
N THR A 133 11.58 -15.20 15.12
CA THR A 133 11.55 -16.24 14.08
C THR A 133 10.25 -17.02 14.11
N PHE A 134 9.69 -17.27 12.93
CA PHE A 134 8.57 -18.18 12.72
C PHE A 134 9.01 -19.38 11.87
N SER A 135 8.72 -20.60 12.31
CA SER A 135 9.11 -21.84 11.63
C SER A 135 7.96 -22.38 10.77
N LEU A 136 8.11 -22.37 9.45
CA LEU A 136 7.16 -22.93 8.50
C LEU A 136 7.64 -24.31 8.02
N THR A 137 6.82 -25.34 8.21
CA THR A 137 7.06 -26.66 7.60
C THR A 137 6.18 -26.83 6.36
N VAL A 138 6.81 -27.02 5.20
CA VAL A 138 6.13 -27.32 3.94
C VAL A 138 6.12 -28.83 3.74
N LEU A 139 4.92 -29.40 3.70
CA LEU A 139 4.67 -30.81 3.44
C LEU A 139 4.43 -31.03 1.95
N ALA A 140 4.87 -32.18 1.42
CA ALA A 140 4.54 -32.57 0.05
C ALA A 140 3.03 -32.62 -0.15
N SER A 141 2.56 -32.23 -1.33
CA SER A 141 1.17 -32.48 -1.72
C SER A 141 0.90 -33.98 -1.80
N LYS A 142 -0.23 -34.43 -1.26
CA LYS A 142 -0.60 -35.85 -1.24
C LYS A 142 -0.89 -36.31 -2.67
N SER A 143 -0.06 -37.22 -3.21
CA SER A 143 -0.27 -37.80 -4.54
C SER A 143 -1.56 -38.63 -4.56
N THR A 144 -2.55 -38.21 -5.36
CA THR A 144 -3.71 -39.05 -5.68
C THR A 144 -3.37 -39.89 -6.90
N THR A 145 -3.27 -41.21 -6.71
CA THR A 145 -3.18 -42.19 -7.79
C THR A 145 -4.50 -42.21 -8.57
N THR A 146 -4.48 -41.87 -9.85
CA THR A 146 -5.64 -42.01 -10.76
C THR A 146 -5.28 -42.87 -11.97
N THR A 147 -6.00 -43.99 -12.10
CA THR A 147 -6.08 -44.92 -13.24
C THR A 147 -6.34 -44.19 -14.58
N PRO A 148 -5.79 -44.65 -15.72
CA PRO A 148 -5.86 -43.92 -16.97
C PRO A 148 -7.26 -44.00 -17.58
N THR A 149 -8.01 -42.91 -17.52
CA THR A 149 -9.12 -42.65 -18.43
C THR A 149 -8.58 -41.78 -19.55
N THR A 150 -8.73 -42.23 -20.79
CA THR A 150 -8.43 -41.46 -21.99
C THR A 150 -9.29 -40.21 -22.00
N THR A 151 -8.74 -39.11 -21.48
CA THR A 151 -9.26 -37.76 -21.66
C THR A 151 -8.12 -36.95 -22.20
N THR A 152 -8.33 -36.43 -23.39
CA THR A 152 -7.45 -35.52 -24.13
C THR A 152 -6.71 -34.56 -23.20
N THR A 153 -5.39 -34.59 -23.29
CA THR A 153 -4.44 -33.72 -22.61
C THR A 153 -4.79 -32.24 -22.85
N SER A 154 -5.55 -31.62 -21.96
CA SER A 154 -5.50 -30.16 -21.78
C SER A 154 -4.47 -29.90 -20.68
N VAL A 155 -3.27 -29.52 -21.10
CA VAL A 155 -2.29 -28.83 -20.24
C VAL A 155 -3.06 -27.77 -19.43
N PRO A 156 -2.86 -27.60 -18.10
CA PRO A 156 -3.41 -26.46 -17.40
C PRO A 156 -2.71 -25.23 -18.01
N VAL A 157 -3.39 -24.58 -18.94
CA VAL A 157 -2.94 -23.30 -19.48
C VAL A 157 -3.04 -22.36 -18.30
N THR A 158 -1.91 -21.94 -17.72
CA THR A 158 -1.86 -20.81 -16.80
C THR A 158 -2.35 -19.61 -17.61
N SER A 159 -3.65 -19.37 -17.58
CA SER A 159 -4.26 -18.39 -18.46
C SER A 159 -3.81 -17.00 -17.99
N VAL A 160 -3.16 -16.28 -18.89
CA VAL A 160 -2.60 -14.96 -18.59
C VAL A 160 -3.75 -14.02 -18.21
N PRO A 161 -3.63 -13.24 -17.11
CA PRO A 161 -4.61 -12.22 -16.78
C PRO A 161 -4.80 -11.23 -17.93
N VAL A 162 -6.06 -10.94 -18.26
CA VAL A 162 -6.43 -10.02 -19.34
C VAL A 162 -7.49 -9.05 -18.83
N PHE A 163 -7.29 -7.77 -19.11
CA PHE A 163 -8.27 -6.72 -18.89
C PHE A 163 -8.61 -6.05 -20.22
N ASN A 164 -9.85 -6.20 -20.68
CA ASN A 164 -10.32 -5.64 -21.95
C ASN A 164 -11.05 -4.32 -21.70
N LEU A 165 -10.68 -3.27 -22.44
CA LEU A 165 -11.26 -1.95 -22.31
C LEU A 165 -12.75 -1.98 -22.62
N ILE A 166 -13.58 -1.59 -21.66
CA ILE A 166 -15.03 -1.41 -21.82
C ILE A 166 -15.33 0.03 -22.20
N ASN A 167 -14.72 0.98 -21.49
CA ASN A 167 -15.01 2.38 -21.64
C ASN A 167 -13.82 3.25 -21.25
N THR A 168 -13.67 4.39 -21.89
CA THR A 168 -12.66 5.38 -21.55
C THR A 168 -13.24 6.77 -21.74
N THR A 169 -12.80 7.72 -20.93
CA THR A 169 -13.06 9.13 -21.17
C THR A 169 -11.79 9.91 -20.97
N THR A 170 -11.49 10.79 -21.92
CA THR A 170 -10.25 11.53 -21.98
C THR A 170 -10.52 13.01 -21.88
N LYS A 171 -9.66 13.70 -21.14
CA LYS A 171 -9.62 15.16 -21.07
C LYS A 171 -8.19 15.64 -21.18
N LYS A 172 -7.98 16.68 -21.98
CA LYS A 172 -6.71 17.40 -21.99
C LYS A 172 -6.57 18.18 -20.69
N ILE A 173 -5.49 17.93 -19.95
CA ILE A 173 -5.17 18.60 -18.70
C ILE A 173 -4.05 19.60 -18.95
N ASN A 174 -4.18 20.80 -18.35
CA ASN A 174 -3.10 21.75 -18.22
C ASN A 174 -2.76 21.91 -16.73
N ALA A 175 -1.47 21.86 -16.38
CA ALA A 175 -1.00 22.01 -15.00
C ALA A 175 -1.47 23.32 -14.36
N SER A 176 -1.66 24.41 -15.10
CA SER A 176 -2.16 25.68 -14.51
C SER A 176 -3.62 25.60 -14.05
N SER A 177 -4.45 24.83 -14.74
CA SER A 177 -5.91 24.76 -14.48
C SER A 177 -6.34 23.46 -13.80
N GLY A 178 -5.53 22.40 -13.89
CA GLY A 178 -5.95 21.05 -13.53
C GLY A 178 -7.14 20.57 -14.37
N GLY A 179 -7.97 19.73 -13.78
CA GLY A 179 -9.24 19.32 -14.38
C GLY A 179 -9.89 18.16 -13.64
N ALA A 180 -11.20 18.00 -13.84
CA ALA A 180 -11.93 16.81 -13.43
C ALA A 180 -12.60 16.16 -14.64
N LEU A 181 -12.73 14.84 -14.60
CA LEU A 181 -13.51 14.02 -15.52
C LEU A 181 -14.19 12.88 -14.76
N SER A 182 -15.37 12.49 -15.23
CA SER A 182 -16.16 11.40 -14.66
C SER A 182 -16.51 10.42 -15.75
N LEU A 183 -16.28 9.13 -15.49
CA LEU A 183 -16.63 8.05 -16.39
C LEU A 183 -17.88 7.35 -15.86
N LYS A 184 -19.01 7.60 -16.54
CA LYS A 184 -20.33 7.01 -16.25
C LYS A 184 -20.83 7.21 -14.80
N GLY A 185 -20.32 8.22 -14.09
CA GLY A 185 -20.61 8.42 -12.67
C GLY A 185 -19.96 7.39 -11.73
N LEU A 186 -19.34 6.34 -12.27
CA LEU A 186 -18.70 5.27 -11.50
C LEU A 186 -17.37 5.74 -10.94
N VAL A 187 -16.49 6.31 -11.76
CA VAL A 187 -15.18 6.81 -11.34
C VAL A 187 -15.07 8.27 -11.72
N THR A 188 -14.67 9.11 -10.76
CA THR A 188 -14.35 10.52 -10.99
C THR A 188 -12.92 10.77 -10.54
N ALA A 189 -12.12 11.34 -11.44
CA ALA A 189 -10.75 11.75 -11.16
C ALA A 189 -10.68 13.28 -11.13
N THR A 190 -10.07 13.83 -10.08
CA THR A 190 -9.80 15.26 -9.94
C THR A 190 -8.30 15.49 -9.90
N ILE A 191 -7.80 16.13 -10.94
CA ILE A 191 -6.42 16.59 -11.08
C ILE A 191 -6.38 18.05 -10.63
N ARG A 192 -5.64 18.32 -9.56
CA ARG A 192 -5.54 19.68 -9.00
C ARG A 192 -4.66 20.58 -9.87
N PRO A 193 -4.87 21.90 -9.88
CA PRO A 193 -3.87 22.84 -10.37
C PRO A 193 -2.50 22.57 -9.73
N GLY A 194 -1.44 22.78 -10.51
CA GLY A 194 -0.06 22.44 -10.17
C GLY A 194 0.34 20.98 -10.43
N THR A 195 -0.49 20.16 -11.06
CA THR A 195 -0.17 18.75 -11.35
C THR A 195 0.48 18.57 -12.72
N TYR A 196 1.74 18.17 -12.74
CA TYR A 196 2.52 17.81 -13.93
C TYR A 196 2.57 16.29 -14.07
N ALA A 197 2.69 15.81 -15.31
CA ALA A 197 3.07 14.41 -15.56
C ALA A 197 4.59 14.34 -15.74
N LEU A 198 5.29 13.66 -14.84
CA LEU A 198 6.70 13.33 -15.00
C LEU A 198 6.82 12.14 -15.95
N ILE A 199 7.32 12.38 -17.16
CA ILE A 199 7.48 11.38 -18.22
C ILE A 199 8.94 11.38 -18.64
N ASN A 200 9.62 10.26 -18.48
CA ASN A 200 11.05 10.11 -18.81
C ASN A 200 11.91 11.23 -18.18
N GLY A 201 11.62 11.59 -16.92
CA GLY A 201 12.34 12.64 -16.18
C GLY A 201 11.93 14.09 -16.53
N SER A 202 11.04 14.30 -17.49
CA SER A 202 10.57 15.64 -17.88
C SER A 202 9.17 15.93 -17.31
N MET A 203 9.01 17.07 -16.63
CA MET A 203 7.71 17.53 -16.15
C MET A 203 6.89 18.12 -17.30
N VAL A 204 5.85 17.40 -17.72
CA VAL A 204 4.95 17.80 -18.79
C VAL A 204 3.74 18.53 -18.21
N SER A 205 3.54 19.78 -18.64
CA SER A 205 2.46 20.67 -18.17
C SER A 205 1.15 20.53 -18.95
N SER A 206 1.16 19.85 -20.10
CA SER A 206 -0.05 19.58 -20.89
C SER A 206 -0.04 18.13 -21.35
N TYR A 207 -1.02 17.34 -20.93
CA TYR A 207 -1.13 15.91 -21.26
C TYR A 207 -2.59 15.49 -21.41
N ASN A 208 -2.82 14.42 -22.16
CA ASN A 208 -4.12 13.76 -22.20
C ASN A 208 -4.22 12.83 -21.00
N PHE A 209 -5.22 13.04 -20.16
CA PHE A 209 -5.54 12.17 -19.05
C PHE A 209 -6.82 11.41 -19.37
N SER A 210 -6.83 10.09 -19.16
CA SER A 210 -8.04 9.29 -19.27
C SER A 210 -8.32 8.51 -18.01
N ILE A 211 -9.61 8.26 -17.75
CA ILE A 211 -10.05 7.16 -16.90
C ILE A 211 -10.48 6.04 -17.84
N ALA A 212 -9.98 4.83 -17.62
CA ALA A 212 -10.37 3.64 -18.37
C ALA A 212 -10.97 2.58 -17.45
N LEU A 213 -12.04 1.92 -17.90
CA LEU A 213 -12.70 0.81 -17.24
C LEU A 213 -12.54 -0.45 -18.06
N PHE A 214 -12.30 -1.57 -17.38
CA PHE A 214 -11.98 -2.84 -18.00
C PHE A 214 -12.84 -3.97 -17.46
N SER A 215 -13.20 -4.92 -18.32
CA SER A 215 -13.63 -6.25 -17.90
C SER A 215 -12.40 -7.09 -17.61
N SER A 216 -12.51 -8.05 -16.70
CA SER A 216 -11.44 -8.98 -16.34
C SER A 216 -11.71 -10.39 -16.86
N ALA A 217 -10.68 -11.03 -17.39
CA ALA A 217 -10.66 -12.45 -17.75
C ALA A 217 -9.37 -13.08 -17.24
N ASN A 218 -9.45 -14.31 -16.70
CA ASN A 218 -8.32 -15.01 -16.10
C ASN A 218 -7.67 -14.26 -14.92
N VAL A 219 -8.44 -13.40 -14.26
CA VAL A 219 -8.03 -12.68 -13.04
C VAL A 219 -8.64 -13.42 -11.87
N THR A 220 -7.80 -13.97 -11.00
CA THR A 220 -8.24 -14.64 -9.78
C THR A 220 -8.27 -13.66 -8.62
N SER A 221 -8.87 -14.06 -7.50
CA SER A 221 -8.81 -13.30 -6.25
C SER A 221 -7.37 -12.94 -5.87
N PRO A 222 -7.16 -11.79 -5.20
CA PRO A 222 -5.85 -11.41 -4.73
C PRO A 222 -5.26 -12.48 -3.80
N PRO A 223 -3.92 -12.61 -3.77
CA PRO A 223 -3.27 -13.61 -2.93
C PRO A 223 -3.72 -13.45 -1.47
N ASN A 224 -4.15 -14.56 -0.88
CA ASN A 224 -4.62 -14.66 0.52
C ASN A 224 -5.98 -14.00 0.84
N GLU A 225 -6.72 -13.59 -0.18
CA GLU A 225 -8.04 -12.96 -0.06
C GLU A 225 -9.08 -13.75 -0.88
N SER A 226 -9.22 -15.06 -0.60
CA SER A 226 -10.08 -15.98 -1.39
C SER A 226 -11.57 -15.65 -1.32
N ASN A 227 -11.97 -14.85 -0.33
CA ASN A 227 -13.32 -14.32 -0.18
C ASN A 227 -13.56 -13.04 -0.97
N TYR A 228 -12.60 -12.55 -1.77
CA TYR A 228 -12.80 -11.45 -2.68
C TYR A 228 -12.96 -11.96 -4.11
N LEU A 229 -13.90 -11.37 -4.84
CA LEU A 229 -14.19 -11.68 -6.23
C LEU A 229 -13.79 -10.47 -7.09
N PRO A 230 -12.81 -10.65 -8.01
CA PRO A 230 -12.45 -9.61 -8.96
C PRO A 230 -13.63 -9.32 -9.89
N SER A 231 -14.04 -8.05 -9.99
CA SER A 231 -15.20 -7.65 -10.79
C SER A 231 -14.84 -6.79 -12.01
N GLY A 232 -13.55 -6.53 -12.23
CA GLY A 232 -13.04 -5.71 -13.32
C GLY A 232 -11.87 -4.85 -12.87
N GLY A 233 -11.42 -3.94 -13.74
CA GLY A 233 -10.34 -3.03 -13.41
C GLY A 233 -10.64 -1.60 -13.83
N TYR A 234 -9.92 -0.66 -13.25
CA TYR A 234 -9.83 0.69 -13.78
C TYR A 234 -8.40 1.20 -13.71
N ALA A 235 -8.08 2.16 -14.57
CA ALA A 235 -6.75 2.76 -14.60
C ALA A 235 -6.86 4.23 -14.96
N PHE A 236 -5.80 4.97 -14.58
CA PHE A 236 -5.49 6.23 -15.22
C PHE A 236 -4.59 5.99 -16.41
N GLU A 237 -4.83 6.73 -17.48
CA GLU A 237 -3.93 6.81 -18.61
C GLU A 237 -3.33 8.21 -18.70
N VAL A 238 -2.04 8.26 -19.01
CA VAL A 238 -1.37 9.50 -19.42
C VAL A 238 -0.87 9.30 -20.84
N ASN A 239 -1.42 10.08 -21.78
CA ASN A 239 -1.13 9.97 -23.21
C ASN A 239 -1.27 8.52 -23.75
N GLY A 240 -2.34 7.83 -23.34
CA GLY A 240 -2.63 6.45 -23.76
C GLY A 240 -1.81 5.37 -23.06
N LYS A 241 -1.04 5.72 -22.01
CA LYS A 241 -0.18 4.77 -21.29
C LYS A 241 -0.65 4.52 -19.87
N ILE A 242 -0.64 3.24 -19.49
CA ILE A 242 -0.78 2.75 -18.12
C ILE A 242 0.59 2.19 -17.73
N THR A 243 1.35 2.92 -16.92
CA THR A 243 2.70 2.53 -16.50
C THR A 243 3.14 3.23 -15.20
N PRO A 244 3.78 2.53 -14.26
CA PRO A 244 4.33 3.14 -13.04
C PRO A 244 5.54 4.05 -13.30
N THR A 245 6.08 4.07 -14.52
CA THR A 245 7.19 4.95 -14.91
C THR A 245 6.77 6.40 -15.13
N ILE A 246 5.46 6.66 -15.24
CA ILE A 246 4.89 8.01 -15.24
C ILE A 246 4.44 8.33 -13.81
N GLU A 247 4.68 9.56 -13.37
CA GLU A 247 4.24 10.04 -12.06
C GLU A 247 3.50 11.37 -12.17
N PHE A 248 2.48 11.57 -11.36
CA PHE A 248 1.87 12.87 -11.12
C PHE A 248 2.66 13.58 -10.02
N VAL A 249 3.19 14.75 -10.34
CA VAL A 249 4.07 15.51 -9.44
C VAL A 249 3.65 16.98 -9.38
N ASN A 250 4.02 17.66 -8.29
CA ASN A 250 3.89 19.10 -8.18
C ASN A 250 5.06 19.82 -8.89
N ALA A 251 5.06 21.16 -8.88
CA ALA A 251 6.13 21.97 -9.50
C ALA A 251 7.53 21.72 -8.92
N SER A 252 7.63 21.12 -7.73
CA SER A 252 8.89 20.73 -7.08
C SER A 252 9.30 19.28 -7.38
N GLY A 253 8.57 18.58 -8.25
CA GLY A 253 8.83 17.18 -8.61
C GLY A 253 8.46 16.17 -7.52
N LYS A 254 7.68 16.58 -6.49
CA LYS A 254 7.22 15.65 -5.44
C LYS A 254 5.90 14.99 -5.82
N PRO A 255 5.63 13.74 -5.39
CA PRO A 255 4.37 13.06 -5.65
C PRO A 255 3.16 13.93 -5.34
N TYR A 256 2.24 14.02 -6.29
CA TYR A 256 1.04 14.85 -6.16
C TYR A 256 -0.16 14.09 -6.71
N ALA A 257 -0.88 13.46 -5.79
CA ALA A 257 -1.92 12.50 -6.13
C ALA A 257 -3.11 13.14 -6.87
N VAL A 258 -3.64 12.35 -7.79
CA VAL A 258 -4.96 12.52 -8.40
C VAL A 258 -6.00 12.01 -7.39
N ILE A 259 -7.01 12.84 -7.11
CA ILE A 259 -8.07 12.45 -6.20
C ILE A 259 -9.05 11.57 -6.96
N SER A 260 -9.22 10.34 -6.50
CA SER A 260 -10.10 9.35 -7.10
C SER A 260 -11.33 9.19 -6.23
N LYS A 261 -12.51 9.35 -6.81
CA LYS A 261 -13.78 9.03 -6.17
C LYS A 261 -14.45 7.93 -6.97
N VAL A 262 -14.82 6.84 -6.31
CA VAL A 262 -15.51 5.71 -6.93
C VAL A 262 -16.86 5.49 -6.25
N SER A 263 -17.91 5.32 -7.06
CA SER A 263 -19.23 4.85 -6.62
C SER A 263 -19.17 3.35 -6.43
N ALA A 264 -19.07 2.89 -5.19
CA ALA A 264 -18.97 1.47 -4.86
C ALA A 264 -19.52 1.20 -3.46
N ASP A 265 -20.00 -0.02 -3.24
CA ASP A 265 -20.52 -0.46 -1.95
C ASP A 265 -19.39 -0.54 -0.90
N TYR A 266 -19.75 -0.46 0.38
CA TYR A 266 -18.78 -0.47 1.51
C TYR A 266 -17.90 -1.73 1.60
N ASN A 267 -18.27 -2.81 0.89
CA ASN A 267 -17.51 -4.07 0.82
C ASN A 267 -16.57 -4.15 -0.40
N THR A 268 -16.51 -3.09 -1.20
CA THR A 268 -15.66 -2.99 -2.38
C THR A 268 -14.34 -2.32 -1.99
N THR A 269 -13.24 -2.88 -2.48
CA THR A 269 -11.92 -2.26 -2.42
C THR A 269 -11.24 -2.40 -3.78
N THR A 270 -9.99 -1.95 -3.87
CA THR A 270 -9.15 -2.24 -5.02
C THR A 270 -7.79 -2.76 -4.60
N TRP A 271 -7.14 -3.44 -5.55
CA TRP A 271 -5.73 -3.78 -5.45
C TRP A 271 -4.95 -3.21 -6.62
N THR A 272 -3.77 -2.66 -6.32
CA THR A 272 -2.82 -2.24 -7.34
C THR A 272 -2.25 -3.49 -8.05
N PHE A 273 -2.30 -3.47 -9.38
CA PHE A 273 -1.90 -4.56 -10.26
C PHE A 273 -0.81 -4.08 -11.23
N LEU A 274 0.35 -4.75 -11.22
CA LEU A 274 1.58 -4.28 -11.87
C LEU A 274 2.19 -5.35 -12.78
N GLY A 275 3.00 -4.90 -13.73
CA GLY A 275 3.83 -5.77 -14.58
C GLY A 275 3.14 -6.30 -15.83
N GLY A 276 1.92 -5.87 -16.14
CA GLY A 276 1.28 -6.09 -17.43
C GLY A 276 1.49 -4.92 -18.40
N THR A 277 1.05 -5.13 -19.64
CA THR A 277 1.26 -4.20 -20.76
C THR A 277 -0.08 -3.82 -21.39
N PHE A 278 -0.32 -2.51 -21.53
CA PHE A 278 -1.48 -1.97 -22.24
C PHE A 278 -1.13 -1.62 -23.69
N ASN A 279 -1.94 -2.08 -24.64
CA ASN A 279 -1.76 -1.78 -26.08
C ASN A 279 -2.76 -0.75 -26.64
N GLY A 280 -3.59 -0.14 -25.78
CA GLY A 280 -4.65 0.80 -26.18
C GLY A 280 -6.07 0.22 -26.10
N THR A 281 -6.22 -1.11 -26.11
CA THR A 281 -7.52 -1.78 -25.97
C THR A 281 -7.52 -2.89 -24.93
N THR A 282 -6.36 -3.51 -24.69
CA THR A 282 -6.21 -4.63 -23.77
C THR A 282 -4.96 -4.46 -22.92
N TYR A 283 -5.09 -4.72 -21.61
CA TYR A 283 -3.99 -4.85 -20.67
C TYR A 283 -3.76 -6.34 -20.40
N THR A 284 -2.57 -6.84 -20.75
CA THR A 284 -2.25 -8.28 -20.68
C THR A 284 -1.11 -8.55 -19.69
N GLY A 285 -1.27 -9.60 -18.88
CA GLY A 285 -0.31 -10.01 -17.88
C GLY A 285 -0.35 -9.14 -16.63
N GLY A 286 0.66 -9.28 -15.78
CA GLY A 286 0.77 -8.59 -14.49
C GLY A 286 0.34 -9.45 -13.30
N LYS A 287 0.40 -8.86 -12.11
CA LYS A 287 0.06 -9.48 -10.83
C LYS A 287 -0.32 -8.44 -9.80
N TYR A 288 -1.08 -8.85 -8.78
CA TYR A 288 -1.34 -8.04 -7.60
C TYR A 288 -0.04 -7.65 -6.91
N ALA A 289 0.05 -6.38 -6.50
CA ALA A 289 1.17 -5.84 -5.75
C ALA A 289 0.80 -5.60 -4.29
N PHE A 290 -0.26 -4.83 -4.04
CA PHE A 290 -0.73 -4.49 -2.69
C PHE A 290 -2.19 -3.99 -2.72
N ALA A 291 -2.87 -4.13 -1.59
CA ALA A 291 -4.21 -3.57 -1.38
C ALA A 291 -4.16 -2.04 -1.32
N ASP A 292 -5.15 -1.39 -1.92
CA ASP A 292 -5.26 0.07 -1.86
C ASP A 292 -6.03 0.50 -0.62
N ILE A 293 -5.63 1.64 -0.03
CA ILE A 293 -6.31 2.22 1.12
C ILE A 293 -7.35 3.23 0.62
N TRP A 294 -8.61 2.99 0.99
CA TRP A 294 -9.74 3.83 0.62
C TRP A 294 -10.40 4.46 1.84
N ASN A 295 -10.78 5.73 1.73
CA ASN A 295 -11.66 6.37 2.70
C ASN A 295 -13.12 6.23 2.25
N HIS A 296 -13.93 5.53 3.03
CA HIS A 296 -15.36 5.36 2.75
C HIS A 296 -16.15 6.49 3.40
N THR A 297 -16.48 7.51 2.61
CA THR A 297 -17.25 8.67 3.11
C THR A 297 -18.71 8.34 3.39
N ASN A 298 -19.24 7.30 2.74
CA ASN A 298 -20.56 6.71 2.97
C ASN A 298 -20.60 5.28 2.40
N SER A 299 -21.73 4.59 2.51
CA SER A 299 -21.88 3.20 2.07
C SER A 299 -21.81 2.97 0.56
N THR A 300 -21.79 4.03 -0.25
CA THR A 300 -21.85 4.00 -1.72
C THR A 300 -20.70 4.74 -2.39
N THR A 301 -19.72 5.21 -1.62
CA THR A 301 -18.63 6.04 -2.14
C THR A 301 -17.34 5.80 -1.38
N MET A 302 -16.28 5.54 -2.15
CA MET A 302 -14.91 5.47 -1.66
C MET A 302 -14.03 6.53 -2.33
N ILE A 303 -13.11 7.12 -1.56
CA ILE A 303 -12.17 8.16 -2.02
C ILE A 303 -10.73 7.74 -1.74
N ASN A 304 -9.87 7.86 -2.74
CA ASN A 304 -8.42 7.69 -2.63
C ASN A 304 -7.70 8.99 -2.98
N THR A 305 -6.75 9.39 -2.14
CA THR A 305 -5.94 10.60 -2.29
C THR A 305 -4.44 10.28 -2.36
N GLN A 306 -4.08 9.05 -2.67
CA GLN A 306 -2.71 8.52 -2.69
C GLN A 306 -2.26 8.13 -4.10
N PHE A 307 -3.15 8.04 -5.10
CA PHE A 307 -2.77 7.64 -6.45
C PHE A 307 -2.03 8.75 -7.21
N TYR A 308 -0.72 8.56 -7.38
CA TYR A 308 0.15 9.45 -8.15
C TYR A 308 0.85 8.74 -9.32
N LYS A 309 0.50 7.49 -9.64
CA LYS A 309 1.02 6.74 -10.79
C LYS A 309 -0.15 6.16 -11.61
N PRO A 310 -0.11 6.22 -12.95
CA PRO A 310 -1.09 5.56 -13.79
C PRO A 310 -0.80 4.06 -13.84
N VAL A 311 -1.44 3.29 -12.98
CA VAL A 311 -1.34 1.82 -12.91
C VAL A 311 -2.74 1.21 -13.02
N MET A 312 -2.81 -0.13 -13.11
CA MET A 312 -4.08 -0.84 -13.06
C MET A 312 -4.51 -1.04 -11.61
N TRP A 313 -5.78 -0.80 -11.31
CA TRP A 313 -6.42 -1.14 -10.05
C TRP A 313 -7.56 -2.11 -10.31
N VAL A 314 -7.55 -3.26 -9.66
CA VAL A 314 -8.58 -4.31 -9.82
C VAL A 314 -9.63 -4.09 -8.74
N PHE A 315 -10.90 -4.00 -9.13
CA PHE A 315 -12.01 -3.95 -8.18
C PHE A 315 -12.25 -5.32 -7.58
N GLU A 316 -12.38 -5.34 -6.26
CA GLU A 316 -12.59 -6.55 -5.46
C GLU A 316 -13.79 -6.34 -4.56
N ALA A 317 -14.77 -7.24 -4.63
CA ALA A 317 -15.90 -7.25 -3.72
C ALA A 317 -15.86 -8.53 -2.87
N LYS A 318 -16.15 -8.40 -1.57
CA LYS A 318 -16.26 -9.57 -0.70
C LYS A 318 -17.44 -10.44 -1.16
N ALA A 319 -17.19 -11.71 -1.45
CA ALA A 319 -18.20 -12.70 -1.77
C ALA A 319 -19.29 -12.70 -0.70
N PRO A 320 -20.59 -12.74 -1.08
CA PRO A 320 -21.67 -12.79 -0.11
C PRO A 320 -21.48 -14.00 0.81
N SER A 321 -21.50 -13.76 2.12
CA SER A 321 -21.40 -14.83 3.11
C SER A 321 -22.66 -15.70 3.01
N THR A 322 -22.52 -16.91 2.48
CA THR A 322 -23.56 -17.95 2.58
C THR A 322 -23.57 -18.53 3.99
N THR A 323 -23.93 -17.70 4.98
CA THR A 323 -24.41 -18.22 6.26
C THR A 323 -25.87 -18.60 6.05
N VAL A 324 -26.13 -19.88 5.79
CA VAL A 324 -27.45 -20.46 6.05
C VAL A 324 -27.71 -20.22 7.54
N PRO A 325 -28.81 -19.57 7.94
CA PRO A 325 -29.12 -19.41 9.35
C PRO A 325 -29.37 -20.81 9.93
N ASN A 326 -28.43 -21.33 10.72
CA ASN A 326 -28.71 -22.47 11.57
C ASN A 326 -29.83 -22.05 12.50
N THR A 327 -31.00 -22.67 12.33
CA THR A 327 -32.16 -22.51 13.19
C THR A 327 -31.77 -22.95 14.59
N THR A 328 -31.34 -22.01 15.42
CA THR A 328 -31.13 -22.25 16.85
C THR A 328 -32.40 -21.79 17.55
N THR A 329 -33.10 -22.76 18.12
CA THR A 329 -34.25 -22.58 18.99
C THR A 329 -34.00 -21.48 20.01
N ILE A 330 -34.94 -20.55 20.10
CA ILE A 330 -34.96 -19.42 21.04
C ILE A 330 -35.22 -19.97 22.45
N PRO A 331 -34.34 -19.73 23.45
CA PRO A 331 -34.72 -19.71 24.85
C PRO A 331 -35.03 -18.26 25.23
N THR A 332 -36.29 -18.01 25.55
CA THR A 332 -36.80 -16.73 26.05
C THR A 332 -36.41 -16.50 27.50
N THR A 333 -35.65 -15.44 27.83
CA THR A 333 -35.68 -14.78 29.17
C THR A 333 -34.99 -13.40 29.14
N PRO A 334 -35.21 -12.50 30.11
CA PRO A 334 -36.09 -11.34 29.99
C PRO A 334 -35.34 -9.99 29.91
N THR A 335 -36.06 -8.99 29.41
CA THR A 335 -35.64 -7.59 29.24
C THR A 335 -35.16 -6.96 30.54
N THR A 336 -33.93 -6.43 30.56
CA THR A 336 -33.46 -5.49 31.59
C THR A 336 -33.02 -4.19 30.94
N THR A 337 -33.74 -3.12 31.26
CA THR A 337 -33.52 -1.74 30.84
C THR A 337 -32.21 -1.22 31.43
N THR A 338 -31.26 -0.78 30.58
CA THR A 338 -30.07 -0.06 31.06
C THR A 338 -30.12 1.40 30.62
N LYS A 339 -30.05 2.27 31.62
CA LYS A 339 -30.11 3.73 31.60
C LYS A 339 -28.88 4.31 30.87
N THR A 340 -29.10 5.20 29.91
CA THR A 340 -28.05 5.91 29.18
C THR A 340 -27.44 7.04 30.02
N THR A 341 -26.12 7.04 30.17
CA THR A 341 -25.33 8.20 30.60
C THR A 341 -24.79 8.95 29.37
N PRO A 342 -24.80 10.29 29.36
CA PRO A 342 -24.31 11.07 28.22
C PRO A 342 -22.77 11.02 28.12
N PRO A 343 -22.20 11.21 26.92
CA PRO A 343 -20.75 11.19 26.71
C PRO A 343 -20.07 12.41 27.36
N PRO A 344 -18.80 12.29 27.78
CA PRO A 344 -18.05 13.39 28.41
C PRO A 344 -17.73 14.51 27.41
N SER A 345 -17.80 15.76 27.87
CA SER A 345 -17.57 16.99 27.10
C SER A 345 -16.09 17.22 26.76
N ASN A 346 -15.82 17.59 25.51
CA ASN A 346 -14.48 17.88 24.94
C ASN A 346 -13.86 19.21 25.41
N THR A 347 -13.72 19.42 26.72
CA THR A 347 -13.18 20.66 27.29
C THR A 347 -11.65 20.77 27.17
N MET A 348 -10.93 19.65 27.03
CA MET A 348 -9.46 19.64 26.94
C MET A 348 -8.90 20.14 25.60
N TYR A 349 -9.62 19.94 24.49
CA TYR A 349 -9.14 20.37 23.16
C TYR A 349 -9.17 21.89 22.98
N TYR A 350 -10.10 22.59 23.63
CA TYR A 350 -10.17 24.05 23.59
C TYR A 350 -9.02 24.72 24.34
N ILE A 351 -8.59 24.15 25.46
CA ILE A 351 -7.47 24.69 26.24
C ILE A 351 -6.15 24.57 25.45
N LEU A 352 -5.92 23.42 24.81
CA LEU A 352 -4.76 23.20 23.95
C LEU A 352 -4.73 24.14 22.73
N ALA A 353 -5.87 24.37 22.07
CA ALA A 353 -5.96 25.29 20.94
C ALA A 353 -5.68 26.74 21.34
N VAL A 354 -6.18 27.20 22.50
CA VAL A 354 -5.95 28.56 22.99
C VAL A 354 -4.47 28.78 23.35
N VAL A 355 -3.82 27.80 23.98
CA VAL A 355 -2.40 27.90 24.34
C VAL A 355 -1.52 28.02 23.08
N ILE A 356 -1.79 27.23 22.03
CA ILE A 356 -1.04 27.29 20.77
C ILE A 356 -1.20 28.65 20.08
N ILE A 357 -2.41 29.22 20.08
CA ILE A 357 -2.67 30.54 19.48
C ILE A 357 -1.93 31.64 20.25
N VAL A 358 -1.91 31.60 21.58
CA VAL A 358 -1.19 32.59 22.40
C VAL A 358 0.32 32.52 22.16
N ILE A 359 0.90 31.31 22.05
CA ILE A 359 2.32 31.14 21.74
C ILE A 359 2.65 31.70 20.35
N ALA A 360 1.81 31.42 19.34
CA ALA A 360 2.00 31.95 17.99
C ALA A 360 1.98 33.49 17.95
N ILE A 361 1.10 34.13 18.73
CA ILE A 361 1.02 35.60 18.83
C ILE A 361 2.28 36.16 19.51
N ILE A 362 2.76 35.55 20.59
CA ILE A 362 3.98 35.99 21.28
C ILE A 362 5.20 35.89 20.35
N VAL A 363 5.33 34.78 19.60
CA VAL A 363 6.41 34.59 18.62
C VAL A 363 6.32 35.63 17.49
N ALA A 364 5.13 35.91 16.95
CA ALA A 364 4.93 36.93 15.94
C ALA A 364 5.29 38.34 16.43
N LEU A 365 4.98 38.66 17.70
CA LEU A 365 5.33 39.95 18.31
C LEU A 365 6.84 40.08 18.58
N LEU A 366 7.52 38.98 18.92
CA LEU A 366 8.97 38.97 19.12
C LEU A 366 9.74 39.07 17.79
N LEU A 367 9.24 38.46 16.72
CA LEU A 367 9.83 38.54 15.38
C LEU A 367 9.62 39.90 14.71
N ARG A 368 8.63 40.70 15.15
CA ARG A 368 8.37 42.05 14.64
C ARG A 368 9.32 43.13 15.20
N LYS A 369 10.18 42.77 16.18
CA LYS A 369 11.14 43.68 16.84
C LYS A 369 12.59 43.51 16.36
N LYS A 370 12.83 42.89 15.21
CA LYS A 370 14.16 42.85 14.56
C LYS A 370 14.15 43.55 13.21
#